data_AF-A0AAV3ZXJ7-F1
#
_entry.id   AF-A0AAV3ZXJ7-F1
#
_cell.length_a   1.000
_cell.length_b   1.000
_cell.length_c   1.000
_cell.angle_alpha   90.00
_cell.angle_beta   90.00
_cell.angle_gamma   90.00
#
_symmetry.space_group_name_H-M   'P 1'
#
loop_
_entity.id
_entity.type
_entity.pdbx_description
1 polymer ?
#
loop_
_entity_poly.entity_id
_entity_poly.type
_entity_poly.pdbx_seq_one_letter_code
_entity_poly.pdbx_strand_id
1 'polypeptide(L)'
;MGSNGTRYKGAGMVSNGTRYKVPVYGAMVVNIKVPIWGAMVLDIRVPIWGAMGLEIRAPVCVTMVLDIRVPVWGAMVLDMRVPVYGAMVLDIRVPVWGEIVLDIRVPVWGAMELDIRVVLWGAMVLDIRMPIYASIVLDIRVPLYEAKAFDLRCRYGDK
;
A
#
# COMPACT_ATOMS: atom_id res chain seq x y z
N MET A 1 17.52 14.06 15.54
CA MET A 1 18.15 12.99 14.73
C MET A 1 17.53 13.07 13.34
N GLY A 2 18.35 13.31 12.32
CA GLY A 2 17.92 13.80 11.00
C GLY A 2 17.04 12.81 10.24
N SER A 3 15.92 13.30 9.70
CA SER A 3 15.08 12.55 8.76
C SER A 3 15.73 12.58 7.38
N ASN A 4 16.43 11.52 6.99
CA ASN A 4 16.87 11.35 5.61
C ASN A 4 15.68 10.94 4.75
N GLY A 5 14.96 11.93 4.19
CA GLY A 5 13.86 11.66 3.27
C GLY A 5 14.38 11.26 1.88
N THR A 6 14.11 10.04 1.41
CA THR A 6 14.42 9.65 0.01
C THR A 6 13.15 9.65 -0.83
N ARG A 7 13.20 10.31 -1.98
CA ARG A 7 12.08 10.37 -2.94
C ARG A 7 12.42 9.51 -4.16
N TYR A 8 11.65 8.47 -4.39
CA TYR A 8 11.76 7.63 -5.58
C TYR A 8 10.67 8.04 -6.59
N LYS A 9 11.08 8.44 -7.80
CA LYS A 9 10.19 8.71 -8.93
C LYS A 9 10.39 7.62 -9.99
N GLY A 10 9.35 6.85 -10.29
CA GLY A 10 9.29 6.06 -11.53
C GLY A 10 8.95 6.99 -12.69
N ALA A 11 9.73 6.96 -13.78
CA ALA A 11 9.31 7.58 -15.04
C ALA A 11 8.13 6.78 -15.62
N GLY A 12 7.25 7.40 -16.41
CA GLY A 12 6.11 6.72 -17.01
C GLY A 12 6.56 5.51 -17.84
N MET A 13 6.32 4.31 -17.32
CA MET A 13 6.76 3.07 -17.96
C MET A 13 5.65 2.56 -18.86
N VAL A 14 5.93 2.51 -20.16
CA VAL A 14 5.09 1.89 -21.16
C VAL A 14 5.65 0.48 -21.34
N SER A 15 5.01 -0.49 -20.69
CA SER A 15 5.36 -1.91 -20.66
C SER A 15 6.80 -2.25 -20.19
N ASN A 16 6.98 -2.41 -18.88
CA ASN A 16 8.01 -3.29 -18.29
C ASN A 16 7.70 -3.53 -16.81
N GLY A 17 7.91 -4.76 -16.32
CA GLY A 17 7.78 -5.07 -14.90
C GLY A 17 8.91 -4.41 -14.10
N THR A 18 8.60 -3.74 -13.00
CA THR A 18 9.64 -3.16 -12.12
C THR A 18 9.53 -3.63 -10.69
N ARG A 19 10.70 -3.81 -10.09
CA ARG A 19 10.84 -4.20 -8.69
C ARG A 19 11.60 -3.12 -7.94
N TYR A 20 10.97 -2.53 -6.93
CA TYR A 20 11.61 -1.60 -6.01
C TYR A 20 11.94 -2.32 -4.71
N LYS A 21 13.22 -2.30 -4.29
CA LYS A 21 13.64 -2.79 -2.98
C LYS A 21 14.32 -1.68 -2.22
N VAL A 22 13.69 -1.23 -1.14
CA VAL A 22 14.20 -0.10 -0.32
C VAL A 22 14.31 -0.55 1.14
N PRO A 23 15.47 -1.04 1.58
CA PRO A 23 15.68 -1.35 2.99
C PRO A 23 15.90 -0.06 3.79
N VAL A 24 15.22 0.04 4.94
CA VAL A 24 15.29 1.21 5.81
C VAL A 24 15.70 0.82 7.22
N TYR A 25 16.68 1.54 7.77
CA TYR A 25 17.14 1.42 9.14
C TYR A 25 17.00 2.77 9.85
N GLY A 26 16.35 2.79 11.02
CA GLY A 26 16.14 4.00 11.82
C GLY A 26 14.87 4.78 11.44
N ALA A 27 14.88 6.10 11.71
CA ALA A 27 13.73 6.96 11.45
C ALA A 27 13.79 7.57 10.04
N MET A 28 12.85 7.20 9.16
CA MET A 28 12.88 7.61 7.75
C MET A 28 11.50 7.92 7.19
N VAL A 29 11.44 8.82 6.19
CA VAL A 29 10.25 9.04 5.36
C VAL A 29 10.59 8.71 3.92
N VAL A 30 9.81 7.83 3.30
CA VAL A 30 9.98 7.44 1.90
C VAL A 30 8.71 7.78 1.12
N ASN A 31 8.90 8.41 -0.04
CA ASN A 31 7.81 8.73 -0.95
C ASN A 31 8.08 8.10 -2.32
N ILE A 32 7.19 7.21 -2.74
CA ILE A 32 7.26 6.49 -4.00
C ILE A 32 6.14 7.01 -4.90
N LYS A 33 6.50 7.60 -6.05
CA LYS A 33 5.53 8.03 -7.07
C LYS A 33 5.80 7.31 -8.39
N VAL A 34 4.84 6.53 -8.86
CA VAL A 34 4.96 5.72 -10.08
C VAL A 34 3.70 5.90 -10.93
N PRO A 35 3.67 6.89 -11.84
CA PRO A 35 2.58 7.01 -12.80
C PRO A 35 2.70 5.96 -13.91
N ILE A 36 1.58 5.31 -14.23
CA ILE A 36 1.54 4.17 -15.15
C ILE A 36 0.53 4.44 -16.26
N TRP A 37 1.01 4.34 -17.50
CA TRP A 37 0.23 4.53 -18.72
C TRP A 37 0.35 3.26 -19.57
N GLY A 38 -0.55 2.30 -19.36
CA GLY A 38 -0.53 0.98 -20.01
C GLY A 38 -0.59 -0.19 -19.04
N ALA A 39 -0.27 -1.39 -19.54
CA ALA A 39 -0.20 -2.60 -18.73
C ALA A 39 1.14 -2.69 -17.99
N MET A 40 1.10 -2.86 -16.66
CA MET A 40 2.32 -2.94 -15.84
C MET A 40 2.17 -3.90 -14.65
N VAL A 41 3.28 -4.55 -14.30
CA VAL A 41 3.44 -5.28 -13.02
C VAL A 41 4.46 -4.53 -12.17
N LEU A 42 4.08 -4.21 -10.93
CA LEU A 42 4.93 -3.50 -9.97
C LEU A 42 5.03 -4.30 -8.68
N ASP A 43 6.26 -4.62 -8.27
CA ASP A 43 6.57 -5.30 -7.00
C ASP A 43 7.37 -4.35 -6.11
N ILE A 44 6.79 -3.93 -5.00
CA ILE A 44 7.41 -3.01 -4.03
C ILE A 44 7.70 -3.78 -2.76
N ARG A 45 8.99 -3.87 -2.39
CA ARG A 45 9.44 -4.48 -1.13
C ARG A 45 10.21 -3.50 -0.28
N VAL A 46 9.66 -3.16 0.88
CA VAL A 46 10.24 -2.18 1.79
C VAL A 46 10.39 -2.84 3.16
N PRO A 47 11.52 -3.51 3.47
CA PRO A 47 11.77 -3.99 4.82
C PRO A 47 12.20 -2.83 5.73
N ILE A 48 11.56 -2.75 6.90
CA ILE A 48 11.70 -1.63 7.83
C ILE A 48 12.17 -2.15 9.20
N TRP A 49 13.25 -1.54 9.71
CA TRP A 49 13.72 -1.70 11.08
C TRP A 49 13.77 -0.32 11.75
N GLY A 50 12.77 0.01 12.58
CA GLY A 50 12.65 1.29 13.26
C GLY A 50 11.28 1.96 13.06
N ALA A 51 11.27 3.30 13.02
CA ALA A 51 10.06 4.10 12.84
C ALA A 51 10.01 4.67 11.41
N MET A 52 8.95 4.43 10.65
CA MET A 52 8.91 4.86 9.25
C MET A 52 7.57 5.44 8.81
N GLY A 53 7.63 6.51 8.03
CA GLY A 53 6.52 6.99 7.20
C GLY A 53 6.73 6.57 5.74
N LEU A 54 5.80 5.83 5.15
CA LEU A 54 5.83 5.44 3.75
C LEU A 54 4.61 5.99 3.04
N GLU A 55 4.83 6.78 1.99
CA GLU A 55 3.77 7.28 1.11
C GLU A 55 3.96 6.66 -0.28
N ILE A 56 2.93 5.98 -0.79
CA ILE A 56 2.93 5.39 -2.13
C ILE A 56 1.81 6.03 -2.95
N ARG A 57 2.17 6.64 -4.09
CA ARG A 57 1.21 7.11 -5.08
C ARG A 57 1.45 6.48 -6.43
N ALA A 58 0.50 5.68 -6.90
CA ALA A 58 0.59 5.04 -8.20
C ALA A 58 -0.71 5.27 -9.00
N PRO A 59 -0.83 6.36 -9.79
CA PRO A 59 -1.95 6.52 -10.69
C PRO A 59 -1.84 5.56 -11.86
N VAL A 60 -2.94 4.85 -12.15
CA VAL A 60 -3.02 3.81 -13.18
C VAL A 60 -4.05 4.19 -14.24
N CYS A 61 -3.61 4.17 -15.50
CA CYS A 61 -4.46 4.22 -16.66
C CYS A 61 -4.28 2.91 -17.44
N VAL A 62 -5.34 2.09 -17.53
CA VAL A 62 -5.48 0.80 -18.24
C VAL A 62 -5.45 -0.46 -17.36
N THR A 63 -4.31 -1.12 -17.15
CA THR A 63 -4.27 -2.38 -16.37
C THR A 63 -3.03 -2.44 -15.49
N MET A 64 -3.19 -2.82 -14.22
CA MET A 64 -2.05 -2.96 -13.31
C MET A 64 -2.18 -4.18 -12.40
N VAL A 65 -1.05 -4.85 -12.18
CA VAL A 65 -0.86 -5.73 -11.03
C VAL A 65 0.15 -5.07 -10.09
N LEU A 66 -0.25 -4.85 -8.84
CA LEU A 66 0.57 -4.26 -7.80
C LEU A 66 0.70 -5.24 -6.64
N ASP A 67 1.93 -5.66 -6.35
CA ASP A 67 2.27 -6.41 -5.13
C ASP A 67 3.11 -5.49 -4.23
N ILE A 68 2.62 -5.28 -3.00
CA ILE A 68 3.31 -4.49 -1.99
C ILE A 68 3.57 -5.37 -0.79
N ARG A 69 4.86 -5.57 -0.49
CA ARG A 69 5.29 -6.29 0.72
C ARG A 69 6.13 -5.42 1.63
N VAL A 70 5.62 -5.18 2.82
CA VAL A 70 6.25 -4.28 3.79
C VAL A 70 6.39 -4.99 5.14
N PRO A 71 7.49 -5.73 5.36
CA PRO A 71 7.78 -6.29 6.68
C PRO A 71 8.31 -5.21 7.62
N VAL A 72 7.69 -5.07 8.79
CA VAL A 72 8.01 -4.04 9.79
C VAL A 72 8.44 -4.66 11.10
N TRP A 73 9.58 -4.18 11.61
CA TRP A 73 10.01 -4.34 12.99
C TRP A 73 10.11 -2.94 13.63
N GLY A 74 9.09 -2.55 14.39
CA GLY A 74 8.98 -1.20 14.98
C GLY A 74 7.64 -0.52 14.69
N ALA A 75 7.67 0.78 14.39
CA ALA A 75 6.47 1.59 14.15
C ALA A 75 6.38 2.00 12.68
N MET A 76 5.21 1.88 12.07
CA MET A 76 5.00 2.30 10.68
C MET A 76 3.73 3.12 10.50
N VAL A 77 3.83 4.17 9.69
CA VAL A 77 2.69 4.84 9.06
C VAL A 77 2.78 4.60 7.56
N LEU A 78 1.77 3.94 6.99
CA LEU A 78 1.64 3.70 5.55
C LEU A 78 0.43 4.47 5.02
N ASP A 79 0.66 5.40 4.09
CA ASP A 79 -0.38 6.03 3.29
C ASP A 79 -0.22 5.57 1.83
N MET A 80 -1.26 4.90 1.32
CA MET A 80 -1.28 4.39 -0.03
C MET A 80 -2.44 5.02 -0.80
N ARG A 81 -2.12 5.70 -1.90
CA ARG A 81 -3.11 6.27 -2.80
C ARG A 81 -2.93 5.78 -4.24
N VAL A 82 -3.87 4.99 -4.72
CA VAL A 82 -3.83 4.40 -6.06
C VAL A 82 -5.12 4.69 -6.80
N PRO A 83 -5.20 5.80 -7.56
CA PRO A 83 -6.35 6.03 -8.44
C PRO A 83 -6.24 5.16 -9.70
N VAL A 84 -7.33 4.47 -10.01
CA VAL A 84 -7.40 3.52 -11.13
C VAL A 84 -8.47 3.94 -12.12
N TYR A 85 -8.08 4.04 -13.39
CA TYR A 85 -8.98 4.08 -14.54
C TYR A 85 -8.72 2.82 -15.39
N GLY A 86 -9.60 1.82 -15.28
CA GLY A 86 -9.43 0.52 -15.92
C GLY A 86 -9.52 -0.65 -14.94
N ALA A 87 -8.65 -1.65 -15.07
CA ALA A 87 -8.62 -2.83 -14.19
C ALA A 87 -7.37 -2.86 -13.31
N MET A 88 -7.51 -3.23 -12.04
CA MET A 88 -6.37 -3.39 -11.13
C MET A 88 -6.49 -4.65 -10.29
N VAL A 89 -5.38 -5.37 -10.15
CA VAL A 89 -5.17 -6.38 -9.11
C VAL A 89 -4.16 -5.82 -8.11
N LEU A 90 -4.52 -5.78 -6.84
CA LEU A 90 -3.69 -5.28 -5.75
C LEU A 90 -3.57 -6.35 -4.66
N ASP A 91 -2.35 -6.79 -4.38
CA ASP A 91 -2.00 -7.62 -3.21
C ASP A 91 -1.13 -6.80 -2.26
N ILE A 92 -1.57 -6.67 -1.01
CA ILE A 92 -0.85 -5.95 0.04
C ILE A 92 -0.55 -6.91 1.17
N ARG A 93 0.74 -7.13 1.45
CA ARG A 93 1.22 -7.98 2.54
C ARG A 93 2.07 -7.22 3.53
N VAL A 94 1.56 -7.08 4.75
CA VAL A 94 2.19 -6.26 5.77
C VAL A 94 2.33 -7.08 7.06
N PRO A 95 3.41 -7.86 7.24
CA PRO A 95 3.72 -8.48 8.50
C PRO A 95 4.43 -7.48 9.44
N VAL A 96 3.90 -7.30 10.64
CA VAL A 96 4.32 -6.27 11.59
C VAL A 96 4.58 -6.87 12.97
N TRP A 97 5.73 -6.51 13.52
CA TRP A 97 6.07 -6.66 14.94
C TRP A 97 6.20 -5.24 15.53
N GLY A 98 5.15 -4.76 16.19
CA GLY A 98 5.05 -3.41 16.73
C GLY A 98 3.73 -2.70 16.38
N GLU A 99 3.81 -1.41 16.06
CA GLU A 99 2.62 -0.57 15.81
C GLU A 99 2.52 -0.18 14.34
N ILE A 100 1.31 -0.25 13.77
CA ILE A 100 1.07 0.20 12.41
C ILE A 100 -0.20 1.04 12.27
N VAL A 101 -0.08 2.13 11.53
CA VAL A 101 -1.20 2.88 10.99
C VAL A 101 -1.18 2.73 9.48
N LEU A 102 -2.28 2.24 8.93
CA LEU A 102 -2.45 1.96 7.51
C LEU A 102 -3.67 2.74 7.00
N ASP A 103 -3.45 3.65 6.06
CA ASP A 103 -4.49 4.33 5.30
C ASP A 103 -4.34 3.94 3.82
N ILE A 104 -5.35 3.26 3.29
CA ILE A 104 -5.39 2.80 1.90
C ILE A 104 -6.56 3.48 1.20
N ARG A 105 -6.25 4.34 0.23
CA ARG A 105 -7.24 5.00 -0.62
C ARG A 105 -7.10 4.59 -2.08
N VAL A 106 -8.09 3.85 -2.57
CA VAL A 106 -8.10 3.34 -3.94
C VAL A 106 -9.41 3.73 -4.64
N PRO A 107 -9.49 4.91 -5.27
CA PRO A 107 -10.62 5.28 -6.10
C PRO A 107 -10.55 4.55 -7.45
N VAL A 108 -11.62 3.88 -7.85
CA VAL A 108 -11.65 3.02 -9.04
C VAL A 108 -12.79 3.38 -9.99
N TRP A 109 -12.42 3.69 -11.24
CA TRP A 109 -13.32 3.72 -12.40
C TRP A 109 -13.06 2.50 -13.27
N GLY A 110 -13.68 1.37 -12.91
CA GLY A 110 -13.54 0.08 -13.59
C GLY A 110 -13.55 -1.10 -12.61
N ALA A 111 -12.75 -2.12 -12.86
CA ALA A 111 -12.74 -3.35 -12.06
C ALA A 111 -11.54 -3.39 -11.10
N MET A 112 -11.75 -3.87 -9.88
CA MET A 112 -10.67 -4.07 -8.91
C MET A 112 -10.76 -5.44 -8.23
N GLU A 113 -9.63 -6.12 -8.15
CA GLU A 113 -9.42 -7.20 -7.19
C GLU A 113 -8.42 -6.74 -6.15
N LEU A 114 -8.80 -6.87 -4.88
CA LEU A 114 -7.97 -6.51 -3.75
C LEU A 114 -7.85 -7.66 -2.77
N ASP A 115 -6.61 -8.06 -2.50
CA ASP A 115 -6.23 -8.90 -1.37
C ASP A 115 -5.35 -8.09 -0.41
N ILE A 116 -5.78 -7.98 0.85
CA ILE A 116 -4.99 -7.37 1.91
C ILE A 116 -4.75 -8.42 2.99
N ARG A 117 -3.49 -8.77 3.20
CA ARG A 117 -3.06 -9.60 4.33
C ARG A 117 -2.15 -8.82 5.27
N VAL A 118 -2.63 -8.56 6.48
CA VAL A 118 -1.84 -7.93 7.54
C VAL A 118 -1.68 -8.89 8.70
N VAL A 119 -0.44 -9.30 9.00
CA VAL A 119 -0.15 -10.16 10.15
C VAL A 119 0.45 -9.28 11.24
N LEU A 120 -0.19 -9.20 12.40
CA LEU A 120 0.20 -8.24 13.43
C LEU A 120 0.53 -8.93 14.76
N TRP A 121 1.64 -8.50 15.34
CA TRP A 121 1.99 -8.65 16.75
C TRP A 121 2.14 -7.26 17.36
N GLY A 122 1.07 -6.72 17.97
CA GLY A 122 1.02 -5.35 18.51
C GLY A 122 -0.27 -4.59 18.18
N ALA A 123 -0.21 -3.28 17.93
CA ALA A 123 -1.39 -2.43 17.72
C ALA A 123 -1.57 -2.00 16.26
N MET A 124 -2.82 -1.89 15.79
CA MET A 124 -3.12 -1.52 14.41
C MET A 124 -4.31 -0.57 14.29
N VAL A 125 -4.17 0.42 13.41
CA VAL A 125 -5.29 1.18 12.86
C VAL A 125 -5.31 0.98 11.34
N LEU A 126 -6.46 0.59 10.79
CA LEU A 126 -6.66 0.31 9.38
C LEU A 126 -7.85 1.11 8.82
N ASP A 127 -7.57 2.13 8.02
CA ASP A 127 -8.60 2.85 7.25
C ASP A 127 -8.46 2.46 5.77
N ILE A 128 -9.57 2.01 5.17
CA ILE A 128 -9.65 1.58 3.79
C ILE A 128 -10.81 2.33 3.11
N ARG A 129 -10.48 3.18 2.14
CA ARG A 129 -11.46 3.98 1.41
C ARG A 129 -11.43 3.67 -0.08
N MET A 130 -12.55 3.16 -0.58
CA MET A 130 -12.65 2.67 -1.95
C MET A 130 -13.94 3.15 -2.61
N PRO A 131 -13.98 4.40 -3.10
CA PRO A 131 -15.06 4.83 -3.96
C PRO A 131 -14.90 4.13 -5.33
N ILE A 132 -15.89 3.31 -5.68
CA ILE A 132 -15.87 2.44 -6.87
C ILE A 132 -17.10 2.73 -7.72
N TYR A 133 -16.88 2.82 -9.04
CA TYR A 133 -17.94 3.09 -10.01
C TYR A 133 -18.26 1.89 -10.94
N ALA A 134 -17.75 0.69 -10.63
CA ALA A 134 -18.12 -0.55 -11.34
C ALA A 134 -18.09 -1.80 -10.44
N SER A 135 -16.99 -2.57 -10.39
CA SER A 135 -16.94 -3.87 -9.69
C SER A 135 -15.72 -4.02 -8.78
N ILE A 136 -15.92 -4.72 -7.65
CA ILE A 136 -14.84 -5.07 -6.72
C ILE A 136 -14.97 -6.50 -6.20
N VAL A 137 -13.83 -7.18 -6.10
CA VAL A 137 -13.63 -8.36 -5.26
C VAL A 137 -12.66 -7.98 -4.15
N LEU A 138 -13.04 -8.23 -2.90
CA LEU A 138 -12.29 -7.83 -1.72
C LEU A 138 -12.07 -9.04 -0.80
N ASP A 139 -10.82 -9.38 -0.52
CA ASP A 139 -10.41 -10.28 0.57
C ASP A 139 -9.50 -9.50 1.53
N ILE A 140 -9.88 -9.43 2.80
CA ILE A 140 -9.09 -8.79 3.85
C ILE A 140 -8.88 -9.82 4.96
N ARG A 141 -7.62 -10.17 5.22
CA ARG A 141 -7.23 -11.08 6.30
C ARG A 141 -6.28 -10.39 7.26
N VAL A 142 -6.73 -10.25 8.49
CA VAL A 142 -5.94 -9.64 9.57
C VAL A 142 -5.82 -10.60 10.75
N PRO A 143 -4.91 -11.59 10.70
CA PRO A 143 -4.58 -12.36 11.90
C PRO A 143 -3.87 -11.46 12.92
N LEU A 144 -4.50 -11.31 14.09
CA LEU A 144 -4.03 -10.52 15.21
C LEU A 144 -3.51 -11.44 16.32
N TYR A 145 -2.32 -11.16 16.81
CA TYR A 145 -1.74 -11.79 18.00
C TYR A 145 -1.45 -10.68 19.03
N GLU A 146 -2.05 -10.80 20.22
CA GLU A 146 -1.93 -9.83 21.33
C GLU A 146 -2.36 -8.38 21.02
N ALA A 147 -3.30 -8.19 20.10
CA ALA A 147 -3.70 -6.86 19.66
C ALA A 147 -4.48 -6.06 20.72
N LYS A 148 -3.98 -4.86 21.05
CA LYS A 148 -4.62 -3.95 22.01
C LYS A 148 -5.71 -3.06 21.40
N ALA A 149 -5.64 -2.78 20.10
CA ALA A 149 -6.64 -1.98 19.38
C ALA A 149 -6.61 -2.33 17.88
N PHE A 150 -7.78 -2.49 17.29
CA PHE A 150 -8.02 -2.69 15.85
C PHE A 150 -9.27 -1.91 15.45
N ASP A 151 -9.12 -0.90 14.58
CA ASP A 151 -10.23 -0.17 13.95
C ASP A 151 -10.12 -0.40 12.43
N LEU A 152 -11.14 -1.01 11.84
CA LEU A 152 -11.27 -1.24 10.41
C LEU A 152 -12.43 -0.39 9.87
N ARG A 153 -12.12 0.59 9.04
CA ARG A 153 -13.13 1.39 8.34
C ARG A 153 -13.07 1.08 6.86
N CYS A 154 -14.10 0.45 6.33
CA CYS A 154 -14.27 0.26 4.90
C CYS A 154 -15.42 1.14 4.41
N ARG A 155 -15.14 2.12 3.54
CA ARG A 155 -16.18 2.94 2.91
C ARG A 155 -16.30 2.60 1.43
N TYR A 156 -17.47 2.10 1.05
CA TYR A 156 -17.87 1.82 -0.33
C TYR A 156 -18.83 2.90 -0.82
N GLY A 157 -18.43 3.63 -1.86
CA GLY A 157 -19.26 4.61 -2.55
C GLY A 157 -19.45 5.94 -1.83
N ASP A 158 -18.98 7.02 -2.45
CA ASP A 158 -19.70 8.28 -2.39
C ASP A 158 -20.16 8.54 -3.84
N LYS A 159 -21.47 8.60 -4.05
CA LYS A 159 -22.03 9.24 -5.24
C LYS A 159 -21.85 10.76 -5.11
#